data_AF-A0AAP2E3X3-F1
#
_entry.id   AF-A0AAP2E3X3-F1
#
_cell.length_a   1.000
_cell.length_b   1.000
_cell.length_c   1.000
_cell.angle_alpha   90.00
_cell.angle_beta   90.00
_cell.angle_gamma   90.00
#
_symmetry.space_group_name_H-M   'P 1'
#
loop_
_entity.id
_entity.type
_entity.pdbx_description
1 polymer ?
#
loop_
_entity_poly.entity_id
_entity_poly.type
_entity_poly.pdbx_seq_one_letter_code
_entity_poly.pdbx_strand_id
1 'polypeptide(L)'
;MESTSQPMTAQESLDLITSMIRQAQRNVHQSSFYFLLWGWVVFLAHAGAYALLLLDYHRPYLVWLITIPAWIITVYRSRREGRTARSVSHLDHITWALWTGLGICIFTLIAFGYKINFQLNAVILLVCALPTSVSGVILRFRPLIWGGVCFWLCAIACFLLPAAWQHLVGLISIVSGYLVPGYLLRNKLKNV
;
A
#
# COMPACT_ATOMS: atom_id res chain seq x y z
N MET A 1 -20.25 -29.27 25.20
CA MET A 1 -19.01 -28.85 25.87
C MET A 1 -19.20 -27.41 26.30
N GLU A 2 -19.64 -27.19 27.54
CA GLU A 2 -19.68 -25.85 28.15
C GLU A 2 -18.24 -25.36 28.30
N SER A 3 -17.90 -24.25 27.63
CA SER A 3 -16.65 -23.55 27.89
C SER A 3 -16.80 -22.81 29.23
N THR A 4 -16.31 -23.40 30.31
CA THR A 4 -16.10 -22.72 31.58
C THR A 4 -15.10 -21.59 31.36
N SER A 5 -15.62 -20.37 31.15
CA SER A 5 -14.81 -19.15 31.20
C SER A 5 -14.42 -18.94 32.66
N GLN A 6 -13.25 -19.46 33.05
CA GLN A 6 -12.66 -19.05 34.32
C GLN A 6 -12.45 -17.53 34.27
N PRO A 7 -12.87 -16.78 35.30
CA PRO A 7 -12.67 -15.34 35.32
C PRO A 7 -11.16 -15.07 35.27
N MET A 8 -10.72 -14.39 34.20
CA MET A 8 -9.32 -14.03 34.03
C MET A 8 -8.82 -13.26 35.25
N THR A 9 -7.62 -13.59 35.72
CA THR A 9 -7.00 -12.80 36.78
C THR A 9 -6.71 -11.38 36.28
N ALA A 10 -6.62 -10.41 37.21
CA ALA A 10 -6.29 -9.03 36.85
C ALA A 10 -4.96 -8.93 36.09
N GLN A 11 -3.97 -9.76 36.45
CA GLN A 11 -2.67 -9.82 35.78
C GLN A 11 -2.78 -10.35 34.35
N GLU A 12 -3.52 -11.43 34.12
CA GLU A 12 -3.75 -11.97 32.76
C GLU A 12 -4.50 -10.98 31.86
N SER A 13 -5.45 -10.23 32.44
CA SER A 13 -6.19 -9.19 31.72
C SER A 13 -5.27 -8.02 31.33
N LEU A 14 -4.40 -7.58 32.24
CA LEU A 14 -3.41 -6.53 31.96
C LEU A 14 -2.37 -6.97 30.92
N ASP A 15 -1.90 -8.22 31.00
CA ASP A 15 -0.96 -8.79 30.03
C ASP A 15 -1.61 -8.92 28.65
N LEU A 16 -2.88 -9.34 28.59
CA LEU A 16 -3.64 -9.38 27.35
C LEU A 16 -3.81 -7.97 26.75
N ILE A 17 -4.23 -6.97 27.53
CA ILE A 17 -4.34 -5.58 27.07
C ILE A 17 -3.00 -5.06 26.54
N THR A 18 -1.91 -5.30 27.27
CA THR A 18 -0.56 -4.89 26.88
C THR A 18 -0.14 -5.57 25.56
N SER A 19 -0.46 -6.85 25.41
CA SER A 19 -0.18 -7.59 24.17
C SER A 19 -0.98 -7.04 22.98
N MET A 20 -2.24 -6.66 23.18
CA MET A 20 -3.08 -6.05 22.15
C MET A 20 -2.56 -4.66 21.74
N ILE A 21 -2.13 -3.83 22.70
CA ILE A 21 -1.55 -2.51 22.42
C ILE A 21 -0.24 -2.65 21.62
N ARG A 22 0.65 -3.55 22.06
CA ARG A 22 1.92 -3.82 21.34
C ARG A 22 1.67 -4.33 19.93
N GLN A 23 0.68 -5.21 19.74
CA GLN A 23 0.30 -5.71 18.41
C GLN A 23 -0.23 -4.58 17.53
N ALA A 24 -1.11 -3.71 18.04
CA ALA A 24 -1.63 -2.58 17.30
C ALA A 24 -0.52 -1.60 16.86
N GLN A 25 0.42 -1.27 17.77
CA GLN A 25 1.58 -0.43 17.44
C GLN A 25 2.49 -1.08 16.39
N ARG A 26 2.75 -2.38 16.51
CA ARG A 26 3.54 -3.14 15.54
C ARG A 26 2.91 -3.11 14.15
N ASN A 27 1.60 -3.34 14.06
CA ASN A 27 0.87 -3.32 12.78
C ASN A 27 0.94 -1.95 12.11
N VAL A 28 0.76 -0.87 12.89
CA VAL A 28 0.89 0.51 12.39
C VAL A 28 2.33 0.79 11.90
N HIS A 29 3.35 0.34 12.61
CA HIS A 29 4.76 0.48 12.20
C HIS A 29 5.08 -0.27 10.90
N GLN A 30 4.65 -1.52 10.80
CA GLN A 30 4.83 -2.33 9.62
C GLN A 30 4.13 -1.70 8.41
N SER A 31 2.85 -1.36 8.53
CA SER A 31 2.10 -0.72 7.44
C SER A 31 2.74 0.59 6.99
N SER A 32 3.17 1.45 7.92
CA SER A 32 3.83 2.72 7.58
C SER A 32 5.09 2.51 6.72
N PHE A 33 5.89 1.49 7.04
CA PHE A 33 7.07 1.17 6.22
C PHE A 33 6.69 0.78 4.79
N TYR A 34 5.71 -0.10 4.59
CA TYR A 34 5.31 -0.55 3.25
C TYR A 34 4.74 0.60 2.43
N PHE A 35 3.90 1.48 3.02
CA PHE A 35 3.38 2.66 2.32
C PHE A 35 4.47 3.65 1.94
N LEU A 36 5.46 3.88 2.80
CA LEU A 36 6.58 4.77 2.49
C LEU A 36 7.51 4.17 1.43
N LEU A 37 7.83 2.87 1.51
CA LEU A 37 8.64 2.18 0.51
C LEU A 37 7.99 2.26 -0.86
N TRP A 38 6.74 1.80 -0.99
CA TRP A 38 6.02 1.82 -2.26
C TRP A 38 5.69 3.23 -2.72
N GLY A 39 5.42 4.16 -1.79
CA GLY A 39 5.25 5.57 -2.11
C GLY A 39 6.48 6.16 -2.81
N TRP A 40 7.68 5.95 -2.28
CA TRP A 40 8.91 6.46 -2.90
C TRP A 40 9.27 5.74 -4.20
N VAL A 41 9.13 4.42 -4.24
CA VAL A 41 9.45 3.61 -5.44
C VAL A 41 8.56 4.03 -6.60
N VAL A 42 7.25 4.16 -6.37
CA VAL A 42 6.30 4.51 -7.44
C VAL A 42 6.39 6.00 -7.79
N PHE A 43 6.68 6.87 -6.83
CA PHE A 43 6.99 8.28 -7.09
C PHE A 43 8.19 8.42 -8.03
N LEU A 44 9.31 7.77 -7.71
CA LEU A 44 10.51 7.78 -8.56
C LEU A 44 10.23 7.15 -9.92
N ALA A 45 9.38 6.12 -9.96
CA ALA A 45 9.00 5.48 -11.22
C ALA A 45 8.22 6.41 -12.13
N HIS A 46 7.21 7.12 -11.61
CA HIS A 46 6.47 8.11 -12.38
C HIS A 46 7.34 9.31 -12.78
N ALA A 47 8.19 9.81 -11.89
CA ALA A 47 9.07 10.94 -12.16
C ALA A 47 10.08 10.59 -13.26
N GLY A 48 10.72 9.43 -13.15
CA GLY A 48 11.66 8.94 -14.15
C GLY A 48 10.99 8.64 -15.49
N ALA A 49 9.80 8.03 -15.49
CA ALA A 49 9.05 7.78 -16.72
C ALA A 49 8.68 9.10 -17.43
N TYR A 50 8.23 10.10 -16.67
CA TYR A 50 7.92 11.42 -17.21
C TYR A 50 9.18 12.14 -17.75
N ALA A 51 10.29 12.08 -17.03
CA ALA A 51 11.56 12.65 -17.48
C ALA A 51 12.08 11.99 -18.77
N LEU A 52 11.97 10.67 -18.90
CA LEU A 52 12.37 9.96 -20.12
C LEU A 52 11.45 10.26 -21.30
N LEU A 53 10.16 10.52 -21.06
CA LEU A 53 9.24 10.99 -22.09
C LEU A 53 9.63 12.37 -22.61
N LEU A 54 10.08 13.29 -21.74
CA LEU A 54 10.56 14.61 -22.15
C LEU A 54 11.86 14.56 -22.97
N LEU A 55 12.69 13.55 -22.73
CA LEU A 55 13.94 13.31 -23.48
C LEU A 55 13.74 12.49 -24.77
N ASP A 56 12.49 12.24 -25.15
CA ASP A 56 12.08 11.42 -26.31
C ASP A 56 12.76 10.04 -26.34
N TYR A 57 13.01 9.46 -25.16
CA TYR A 57 13.68 8.17 -25.04
C TYR A 57 12.73 7.06 -25.47
N HIS A 58 13.21 6.15 -26.34
CA HIS A 58 12.38 5.15 -27.00
C HIS A 58 11.73 4.10 -26.07
N ARG A 59 12.20 3.99 -24.81
CA ARG A 59 11.80 2.92 -23.86
C ARG A 59 11.56 3.47 -22.43
N PRO A 60 10.63 4.42 -22.21
CA PRO A 60 10.44 5.08 -20.92
C PRO A 60 9.91 4.14 -19.83
N TYR A 61 9.31 3.01 -20.23
CA TYR A 61 8.79 1.99 -19.33
C TYR A 61 9.87 1.24 -18.54
N LEU A 62 11.15 1.29 -18.96
CA LEU A 62 12.25 0.61 -18.26
C LEU A 62 12.44 1.12 -16.82
N VAL A 63 12.02 2.35 -16.54
CA VAL A 63 12.08 2.93 -15.19
C VAL A 63 11.30 2.09 -14.19
N TRP A 64 10.22 1.43 -14.62
CA TRP A 64 9.42 0.56 -13.75
C TRP A 64 10.16 -0.68 -13.26
N LEU A 65 11.34 -1.00 -13.79
CA LEU A 65 12.20 -2.07 -13.25
C LEU A 65 12.65 -1.80 -11.81
N ILE A 66 12.61 -0.55 -11.34
CA ILE A 66 12.84 -0.20 -9.92
C ILE A 66 11.84 -0.87 -8.96
N THR A 67 10.70 -1.34 -9.47
CA THR A 67 9.71 -2.09 -8.67
C THR A 67 10.17 -3.51 -8.32
N ILE A 68 11.06 -4.12 -9.11
CA ILE A 68 11.59 -5.48 -8.86
C ILE A 68 12.34 -5.54 -7.52
N PRO A 69 13.37 -4.70 -7.26
CA PRO A 69 14.05 -4.71 -5.96
C PRO A 69 13.10 -4.34 -4.81
N ALA A 70 12.13 -3.44 -5.04
CA ALA A 70 11.13 -3.10 -4.03
C ALA A 70 10.25 -4.31 -3.66
N TRP A 71 9.88 -5.13 -4.64
CA TRP A 71 9.12 -6.36 -4.42
C TRP A 71 9.95 -7.40 -3.65
N ILE A 72 11.24 -7.56 -3.99
CA ILE A 72 12.18 -8.43 -3.24
C ILE A 72 12.27 -7.99 -1.78
N ILE A 73 12.44 -6.68 -1.52
CA ILE A 73 12.49 -6.12 -0.16
C ILE A 73 11.18 -6.40 0.58
N THR A 74 10.04 -6.20 -0.09
CA THR A 74 8.70 -6.43 0.48
C THR A 74 8.51 -7.88 0.91
N VAL A 75 8.84 -8.84 0.04
CA VAL A 75 8.73 -10.27 0.35
C VAL A 75 9.70 -10.70 1.44
N TYR A 76 10.95 -10.23 1.38
CA TYR A 76 11.94 -10.55 2.40
C TYR A 76 11.51 -10.06 3.79
N ARG A 77 11.06 -8.81 3.90
CA ARG A 77 10.55 -8.26 5.17
C ARG A 77 9.27 -8.95 5.62
N SER A 78 8.30 -9.14 4.73
CA SER A 78 7.03 -9.81 5.05
C SER A 78 7.26 -11.22 5.61
N ARG A 79 8.17 -12.00 4.99
CA ARG A 79 8.55 -13.34 5.51
C ARG A 79 9.25 -13.28 6.86
N ARG A 80 10.15 -12.31 7.06
CA ARG A 80 10.84 -12.12 8.35
C ARG A 80 9.87 -11.72 9.47
N GLU A 81 8.90 -10.88 9.14
CA GLU A 81 7.87 -10.41 10.07
C GLU A 81 6.88 -11.52 10.43
N GLY A 82 6.45 -12.32 9.45
CA GLY A 82 5.59 -13.49 9.68
C GLY A 82 6.24 -14.54 10.59
N ARG A 83 7.55 -14.75 10.49
CA ARG A 83 8.31 -15.66 11.37
C ARG A 83 8.44 -15.17 12.82
N THR A 84 8.29 -13.87 13.05
CA THR A 84 8.45 -13.25 14.38
C THR A 84 7.12 -12.80 14.99
N ALA A 85 6.00 -13.05 14.31
CA ALA A 85 4.67 -12.76 14.83
C ALA A 85 4.20 -13.94 15.69
N ARG A 86 3.90 -13.67 16.97
CA ARG A 86 3.46 -14.70 17.94
C ARG A 86 1.99 -15.07 17.76
N SER A 87 1.20 -14.23 17.09
CA SER A 87 -0.15 -14.50 16.63
C SER A 87 -0.45 -13.69 15.36
N VAL A 88 -1.08 -14.32 14.38
CA VAL A 88 -1.57 -13.65 13.16
C VAL A 88 -3.02 -13.28 13.42
N SER A 89 -3.36 -11.99 13.33
CA SER A 89 -4.76 -11.58 13.54
C SER A 89 -5.60 -11.81 12.29
N HIS A 90 -6.93 -11.86 12.45
CA HIS A 90 -7.86 -11.92 11.33
C HIS A 90 -7.65 -10.73 10.35
N LEU A 91 -7.34 -9.55 10.89
CA LEU A 91 -7.08 -8.34 10.09
C LEU A 91 -5.81 -8.46 9.24
N ASP A 92 -4.79 -9.17 9.74
CA ASP A 92 -3.55 -9.39 9.00
C ASP A 92 -3.81 -10.32 7.79
N HIS A 93 -4.67 -11.32 7.95
CA HIS A 93 -5.07 -12.22 6.85
C HIS A 93 -5.83 -11.47 5.75
N ILE A 94 -6.79 -10.61 6.14
CA ILE A 94 -7.52 -9.75 5.20
C ILE A 94 -6.56 -8.83 4.45
N THR A 95 -5.64 -8.18 5.18
CA THR A 95 -4.63 -7.30 4.58
C THR A 95 -3.78 -8.08 3.57
N TRP A 96 -3.29 -9.26 3.94
CA TRP A 96 -2.49 -10.09 3.05
C TRP A 96 -3.25 -10.51 1.79
N ALA A 97 -4.52 -10.94 1.93
CA ALA A 97 -5.36 -11.31 0.79
C ALA A 97 -5.62 -10.12 -0.15
N LEU A 98 -5.87 -8.92 0.40
CA LEU A 98 -6.08 -7.70 -0.38
C LEU A 98 -4.84 -7.32 -1.21
N TRP A 99 -3.66 -7.32 -0.59
CA TRP A 99 -2.42 -6.92 -1.26
C TRP A 99 -1.90 -7.98 -2.25
N THR A 100 -2.11 -9.26 -1.96
CA THR A 100 -1.80 -10.33 -2.92
C THR A 100 -2.76 -10.32 -4.11
N GLY A 101 -4.05 -10.12 -3.86
CA GLY A 101 -5.05 -9.88 -4.91
C GLY A 101 -4.69 -8.69 -5.81
N LEU A 102 -4.30 -7.56 -5.21
CA LEU A 102 -3.80 -6.40 -5.95
C LEU A 102 -2.57 -6.76 -6.81
N GLY A 103 -1.62 -7.50 -6.25
CA GLY A 103 -0.43 -7.95 -6.99
C GLY A 103 -0.77 -8.81 -8.21
N ILE A 104 -1.74 -9.73 -8.07
CA ILE A 104 -2.25 -10.54 -9.18
C ILE A 104 -2.90 -9.64 -10.24
N CYS A 105 -3.76 -8.70 -9.83
CA CYS A 105 -4.38 -7.75 -10.76
C CYS A 105 -3.32 -6.95 -11.53
N ILE A 106 -2.31 -6.39 -10.85
CA ILE A 106 -1.24 -5.62 -11.50
C ILE A 106 -0.46 -6.51 -12.47
N PHE A 107 -0.12 -7.75 -12.10
CA PHE A 107 0.60 -8.67 -12.97
C PHE A 107 -0.20 -8.98 -14.24
N THR A 108 -1.50 -9.27 -14.11
CA THR A 108 -2.40 -9.48 -15.27
C THR A 108 -2.49 -8.23 -16.14
N LEU A 109 -2.61 -7.04 -15.53
CA LEU A 109 -2.67 -5.78 -16.26
C LEU A 109 -1.37 -5.50 -17.03
N ILE A 110 -0.21 -5.79 -16.47
CA ILE A 110 1.08 -5.65 -17.17
C ILE A 110 1.17 -6.64 -18.34
N ALA A 111 0.77 -7.91 -18.13
CA ALA A 111 0.82 -8.95 -19.15
C ALA A 111 -0.10 -8.69 -20.35
N PHE A 112 -1.30 -8.15 -20.11
CA PHE A 112 -2.32 -7.89 -21.13
C PHE A 112 -2.54 -6.40 -21.43
N GLY A 113 -1.65 -5.53 -20.94
CA GLY A 113 -1.81 -4.07 -20.99
C GLY A 113 -1.89 -3.47 -22.40
N TYR A 114 -1.35 -4.16 -23.41
CA TYR A 114 -1.44 -3.75 -24.81
C TYR A 114 -2.89 -3.79 -25.34
N LYS A 115 -3.78 -4.60 -24.75
CA LYS A 115 -5.21 -4.68 -25.12
C LYS A 115 -6.04 -3.50 -24.60
N ILE A 116 -5.53 -2.72 -23.64
CA ILE A 116 -6.22 -1.58 -23.03
C ILE A 116 -5.67 -0.22 -23.51
N ASN A 117 -5.13 -0.17 -24.73
CA ASN A 117 -4.59 1.05 -25.34
C ASN A 117 -3.58 1.82 -24.46
N PHE A 118 -2.76 1.09 -23.69
CA PHE A 118 -1.76 1.68 -22.79
C PHE A 118 -2.30 2.61 -21.70
N GLN A 119 -3.61 2.58 -21.38
CA GLN A 119 -4.19 3.28 -20.22
C GLN A 119 -3.87 2.58 -18.89
N LEU A 120 -2.71 1.95 -18.80
CA LEU A 120 -2.30 1.09 -17.69
C LEU A 120 -2.23 1.86 -16.37
N ASN A 121 -1.76 3.11 -16.40
CA ASN A 121 -1.69 3.97 -15.20
C ASN A 121 -3.07 4.22 -14.58
N ALA A 122 -4.08 4.53 -15.40
CA ALA A 122 -5.44 4.82 -14.92
C ALA A 122 -6.04 3.61 -14.21
N VAL A 123 -5.91 2.42 -14.83
CA VAL A 123 -6.44 1.18 -14.27
C VAL A 123 -5.69 0.75 -13.01
N ILE A 124 -4.36 0.89 -12.98
CA ILE A 124 -3.57 0.59 -11.78
C ILE A 124 -3.98 1.49 -10.61
N LEU A 125 -4.13 2.80 -10.83
CA LEU A 125 -4.60 3.73 -9.79
C LEU A 125 -6.01 3.34 -9.27
N LEU A 126 -6.91 2.98 -10.18
CA LEU A 126 -8.27 2.54 -9.85
C LEU A 126 -8.28 1.30 -8.96
N VAL A 127 -7.49 0.28 -9.31
CA VAL A 127 -7.42 -0.97 -8.54
C VAL A 127 -6.65 -0.77 -7.23
N CYS A 128 -5.63 0.09 -7.19
CA CYS A 128 -4.89 0.45 -5.97
C CYS A 128 -5.75 1.22 -4.96
N ALA A 129 -6.74 1.99 -5.40
CA ALA A 129 -7.59 2.78 -4.51
C ALA A 129 -8.35 1.95 -3.47
N LEU A 130 -8.84 0.76 -3.86
CA LEU A 130 -9.58 -0.16 -2.99
C LEU A 130 -8.74 -0.69 -1.81
N PRO A 131 -7.64 -1.43 -2.02
CA PRO A 131 -6.84 -1.98 -0.93
C PRO A 131 -6.23 -0.87 -0.06
N THR A 132 -5.93 0.30 -0.63
CA THR A 132 -5.48 1.48 0.12
C THR A 132 -6.56 1.99 1.06
N SER A 133 -7.78 2.20 0.56
CA SER A 133 -8.92 2.66 1.37
C SER A 133 -9.25 1.66 2.48
N VAL A 134 -9.31 0.37 2.13
CA VAL A 134 -9.60 -0.70 3.09
C VAL A 134 -8.49 -0.80 4.15
N SER A 135 -7.21 -0.66 3.76
CA SER A 135 -6.10 -0.59 4.71
C SER A 135 -6.26 0.60 5.67
N GLY A 136 -6.77 1.74 5.19
CA GLY A 136 -7.13 2.88 6.03
C GLY A 136 -8.23 2.57 7.06
N VAL A 137 -9.25 1.79 6.67
CA VAL A 137 -10.31 1.34 7.58
C VAL A 137 -9.77 0.37 8.63
N ILE A 138 -8.99 -0.64 8.21
CA ILE A 138 -8.38 -1.64 9.09
C ILE A 138 -7.49 -0.96 10.13
N LEU A 139 -6.67 0.00 9.71
CA LEU A 139 -5.77 0.76 10.59
C LEU A 139 -6.48 1.87 11.38
N ARG A 140 -7.80 2.07 11.18
CA ARG A 140 -8.58 3.19 11.73
C ARG A 140 -7.90 4.55 11.51
N PHE A 141 -7.35 4.74 10.31
CA PHE A 141 -6.52 5.88 9.95
C PHE A 141 -7.11 6.65 8.77
N ARG A 142 -7.89 7.68 9.09
CA ARG A 142 -8.62 8.52 8.12
C ARG A 142 -7.77 9.07 6.97
N PRO A 143 -6.51 9.54 7.17
CA PRO A 143 -5.71 10.04 6.05
C PRO A 143 -5.46 9.02 4.95
N LEU A 144 -5.38 7.73 5.29
CA LEU A 144 -5.18 6.67 4.29
C LEU A 144 -6.48 6.32 3.55
N ILE A 145 -7.64 6.46 4.20
CA ILE A 145 -8.96 6.36 3.54
C ILE A 145 -9.09 7.46 2.48
N TRP A 146 -8.80 8.71 2.86
CA TRP A 146 -8.78 9.84 1.91
C TRP A 146 -7.73 9.66 0.81
N GLY A 147 -6.60 9.02 1.12
CA GLY A 147 -5.59 8.66 0.12
C GLY A 147 -6.13 7.73 -0.98
N GLY A 148 -6.90 6.70 -0.60
CA GLY A 148 -7.56 5.83 -1.57
C GLY A 148 -8.66 6.53 -2.38
N VAL A 149 -9.44 7.43 -1.77
CA VAL A 149 -10.40 8.28 -2.51
C VAL A 149 -9.66 9.18 -3.51
N CYS A 150 -8.50 9.73 -3.13
CA CYS A 150 -7.68 10.52 -4.03
C CYS A 150 -7.19 9.69 -5.22
N PHE A 151 -6.75 8.45 -5.01
CA PHE A 151 -6.41 7.54 -6.10
C PHE A 151 -7.57 7.32 -7.09
N TRP A 152 -8.81 7.21 -6.60
CA TRP A 152 -9.97 7.12 -7.49
C TRP A 152 -10.19 8.38 -8.32
N LEU A 153 -10.14 9.55 -7.71
CA LEU A 153 -10.27 10.82 -8.44
C LEU A 153 -9.16 10.99 -9.48
N CYS A 154 -7.92 10.64 -9.12
CA CYS A 154 -6.78 10.64 -10.03
C CYS A 154 -6.94 9.61 -11.16
N ALA A 155 -7.49 8.42 -10.88
CA ALA A 155 -7.76 7.42 -11.91
C ALA A 155 -8.78 7.92 -12.93
N ILE A 156 -9.87 8.56 -12.47
CA ILE A 156 -10.86 9.20 -13.35
C ILE A 156 -10.19 10.29 -14.20
N ALA A 157 -9.37 11.15 -13.60
CA ALA A 157 -8.62 12.15 -14.33
C ALA A 157 -7.69 11.53 -15.39
N CYS A 158 -7.00 10.43 -15.08
CA CYS A 158 -6.15 9.72 -16.03
C CYS A 158 -6.90 9.14 -17.23
N PHE A 159 -8.15 8.68 -17.07
CA PHE A 159 -8.97 8.21 -18.21
C PHE A 159 -9.33 9.33 -19.18
N LEU A 160 -9.43 10.57 -18.68
CA LEU A 160 -9.78 11.75 -19.47
C LEU A 160 -8.55 12.44 -20.08
N LEU A 161 -7.35 12.10 -19.63
CA LEU A 161 -6.10 12.77 -20.00
C LEU A 161 -5.25 11.95 -20.98
N PRO A 162 -4.53 12.61 -21.90
CA PRO A 162 -3.53 11.96 -22.75
C PRO A 162 -2.42 11.28 -21.94
N ALA A 163 -1.81 10.24 -22.50
CA ALA A 163 -0.80 9.41 -21.84
C ALA A 163 0.37 10.19 -21.21
N ALA A 164 0.79 11.30 -21.83
CA ALA A 164 1.86 12.16 -21.32
C ALA A 164 1.55 12.74 -19.93
N TRP A 165 0.30 13.12 -19.66
CA TRP A 165 -0.12 13.73 -18.40
C TRP A 165 -0.41 12.71 -17.30
N GLN A 166 -0.65 11.44 -17.66
CA GLN A 166 -1.00 10.39 -16.69
C GLN A 166 0.13 10.13 -15.68
N HIS A 167 1.40 10.30 -16.08
CA HIS A 167 2.52 10.14 -15.15
C HIS A 167 2.58 11.26 -14.11
N LEU A 168 2.22 12.50 -14.47
CA LEU A 168 2.13 13.63 -13.55
C LEU A 168 0.99 13.45 -12.55
N VAL A 169 -0.18 13.01 -13.03
CA VAL A 169 -1.31 12.69 -12.14
C VAL A 169 -0.92 11.56 -11.18
N GLY A 170 -0.18 10.55 -11.64
CA GLY A 170 0.39 9.50 -10.81
C GLY A 170 1.34 10.00 -9.71
N LEU A 171 2.14 11.04 -9.98
CA LEU A 171 2.98 11.67 -8.94
C LEU A 171 2.12 12.29 -7.85
N ILE A 172 1.14 13.10 -8.24
CA ILE A 172 0.24 13.80 -7.31
C ILE A 172 -0.50 12.76 -6.46
N SER A 173 -1.03 11.72 -7.11
CA SER A 173 -1.78 10.67 -6.43
C SER A 173 -0.91 9.97 -5.40
N ILE A 174 0.30 9.54 -5.74
CA ILE A 174 1.19 8.81 -4.81
C ILE A 174 1.63 9.68 -3.63
N VAL A 175 1.87 10.97 -3.85
CA VAL A 175 2.20 11.91 -2.78
C VAL A 175 1.05 12.01 -1.78
N SER A 176 -0.17 12.26 -2.26
CA SER A 176 -1.35 12.42 -1.39
C SER A 176 -1.82 11.08 -0.80
N GLY A 177 -1.69 10.00 -1.56
CA GLY A 177 -2.27 8.69 -1.26
C GLY A 177 -1.40 7.80 -0.40
N TYR A 178 -0.07 7.82 -0.59
CA TYR A 178 0.88 6.96 0.13
C TYR A 178 1.88 7.74 0.98
N LEU A 179 2.53 8.77 0.43
CA LEU A 179 3.62 9.45 1.15
C LEU A 179 3.09 10.26 2.34
N VAL A 180 2.12 11.15 2.11
CA VAL A 180 1.51 11.97 3.18
C VAL A 180 0.94 11.09 4.30
N PRO A 181 0.01 10.15 4.04
CA PRO A 181 -0.51 9.28 5.09
C PRO A 181 0.56 8.34 5.67
N GLY A 182 1.54 7.90 4.88
CA GLY A 182 2.65 7.07 5.35
C GLY A 182 3.53 7.78 6.39
N TYR A 183 3.87 9.06 6.18
CA TYR A 183 4.62 9.87 7.13
C TYR A 183 3.79 10.22 8.36
N LEU A 184 2.51 10.57 8.19
CA LEU A 184 1.60 10.81 9.31
C LEU A 184 1.46 9.56 10.19
N LEU A 185 1.35 8.37 9.58
CA LEU A 185 1.29 7.10 10.28
C LEU A 185 2.59 6.81 11.05
N ARG A 186 3.75 7.15 10.46
CA ARG A 186 5.07 7.03 11.11
C ARG A 186 5.20 7.94 12.33
N ASN A 187 4.71 9.18 12.22
CA ASN A 187 4.79 10.15 13.31
C ASN A 187 3.87 9.79 14.48
N LYS A 188 2.71 9.19 14.20
CA LYS A 188 1.80 8.70 15.25
C LYS A 188 2.47 7.68 16.18
N LEU A 189 3.43 6.90 15.69
CA LEU A 189 4.18 5.93 16.48
C LEU A 189 5.27 6.55 17.37
N LYS A 190 5.72 7.76 17.06
CA LYS A 190 6.72 8.47 17.87
C LYS A 190 6.10 9.20 19.05
N ASN A 191 4.79 9.43 19.00
CA ASN A 191 4.03 10.22 19.98
C ASN A 191 3.25 9.34 20.98
N VAL A 192 3.47 8.01 20.98
CA VAL A 192 2.88 7.03 21.90
C VAL A 192 4.01 6.29 22.57
#